data_AF-A0A9X3WCB3-F1
#
_entry.id   AF-A0A9X3WCB3-F1
#
_cell.length_a   1.000
_cell.length_b   1.000
_cell.length_c   1.000
_cell.angle_alpha   90.00
_cell.angle_beta   90.00
_cell.angle_gamma   90.00
#
_symmetry.space_group_name_H-M   'P 1'
#
loop_
_entity.id
_entity.type
_entity.pdbx_description
1 polymer ?
#
loop_
_entity_poly.entity_id
_entity_poly.type
_entity_poly.pdbx_seq_one_letter_code
_entity_poly.pdbx_strand_id
1 'polypeptide(L)' 'MINLDNHSLMEAYYSALELDLDTEFIEMLKKELEARNLVVLKRQLSSIK' A
#
# COMPACT_ATOMS: atom_id res chain seq x y z
N MET A 1 -6.28 -11.39 -4.27
CA MET A 1 -5.10 -10.63 -4.77
C MET A 1 -3.97 -11.49 -5.31
N ILE A 2 -4.10 -12.83 -5.30
CA ILE A 2 -3.03 -13.80 -5.58
C ILE A 2 -2.35 -13.60 -6.95
N ASN A 3 -2.97 -12.88 -7.89
CA ASN A 3 -2.44 -12.64 -9.24
C ASN A 3 -1.94 -11.21 -9.51
N LEU A 4 -1.99 -10.29 -8.54
CA LEU A 4 -1.37 -8.97 -8.72
C LEU A 4 0.14 -9.15 -8.65
N ASP A 5 0.88 -8.63 -9.63
CA ASP A 5 2.32 -8.52 -9.54
C ASP A 5 2.72 -7.48 -8.48
N ASN A 6 4.00 -7.46 -8.11
CA ASN A 6 4.48 -6.60 -7.03
C ASN A 6 4.32 -5.11 -7.31
N HIS A 7 4.42 -4.68 -8.57
CA HIS A 7 4.23 -3.28 -8.95
C HIS A 7 2.77 -2.89 -8.76
N SER A 8 1.85 -3.66 -9.33
CA SER A 8 0.41 -3.40 -9.24
C SER A 8 -0.11 -3.43 -7.80
N LEU A 9 0.45 -4.31 -6.95
CA LEU A 9 0.11 -4.38 -5.53
C LEU A 9 0.59 -3.12 -4.76
N MET A 10 1.81 -2.66 -5.02
CA MET A 10 2.34 -1.44 -4.41
C MET A 10 1.57 -0.20 -4.88
N GLU A 11 1.29 -0.09 -6.17
CA GLU A 11 0.49 1.00 -6.74
C GLU A 11 -0.91 1.03 -6.09
N ALA A 12 -1.59 -0.11 -6.01
CA ALA A 12 -2.89 -0.20 -5.36
C ALA A 12 -2.85 0.26 -3.89
N TYR A 13 -1.81 -0.10 -3.14
CA TYR A 13 -1.64 0.34 -1.74
C TYR A 13 -1.47 1.84 -1.61
N TYR A 14 -0.58 2.43 -2.42
CA TYR A 14 -0.35 3.88 -2.37
C TYR A 14 -1.55 4.67 -2.87
N SER A 15 -2.23 4.23 -3.94
CA SER A 15 -3.46 4.84 -4.40
C SER A 15 -4.58 4.74 -3.37
N ALA A 16 -4.70 3.61 -2.66
CA ALA A 16 -5.69 3.46 -1.59
C ALA A 16 -5.44 4.43 -0.42
N LEU A 17 -4.17 4.69 -0.08
CA LEU A 17 -3.79 5.71 0.91
C LEU A 17 -4.10 7.14 0.41
N GLU A 18 -3.81 7.45 -0.85
CA GLU A 18 -4.03 8.79 -1.42
C GLU A 18 -5.53 9.13 -1.57
N LEU A 19 -6.35 8.12 -1.83
CA LEU A 19 -7.80 8.27 -2.02
C LEU A 19 -8.61 8.14 -0.71
N ASP A 20 -7.94 7.95 0.43
CA ASP A 20 -8.58 7.71 1.74
C ASP A 20 -9.65 6.60 1.66
N LEU A 21 -9.28 5.47 1.03
CA LEU A 21 -10.17 4.31 0.93
C LEU A 21 -10.33 3.63 2.29
N ASP A 22 -11.26 2.68 2.34
CA ASP A 22 -11.58 1.95 3.56
C ASP A 22 -10.31 1.32 4.22
N THR A 23 -10.20 1.53 5.53
CA THR A 23 -9.07 1.07 6.34
C THR A 23 -8.88 -0.45 6.29
N GLU A 24 -9.96 -1.24 6.23
CA GLU A 24 -9.89 -2.70 6.12
C GLU A 24 -9.26 -3.12 4.80
N PHE A 25 -9.60 -2.41 3.71
CA PHE A 25 -8.99 -2.63 2.40
C PHE A 25 -7.50 -2.28 2.43
N ILE A 26 -7.12 -1.14 2.99
CA ILE A 26 -5.71 -0.72 3.12
C ILE A 26 -4.90 -1.74 3.94
N GLU A 27 -5.44 -2.23 5.05
CA GLU A 27 -4.77 -3.23 5.89
C GLU A 27 -4.66 -4.59 5.18
N MET A 28 -5.63 -4.97 4.34
CA MET A 28 -5.51 -6.15 3.49
C MET A 28 -4.35 -6.02 2.50
N LEU A 29 -4.22 -4.87 1.82
CA LEU A 29 -3.12 -4.60 0.89
C LEU A 29 -1.76 -4.66 1.59
N LYS A 30 -1.68 -4.06 2.78
CA LYS A 30 -0.47 -4.04 3.61
C LYS A 30 -0.03 -5.44 4.03
N LYS A 31 -0.95 -6.28 4.49
CA LYS A 31 -0.65 -7.68 4.85
C LYS A 31 -0.09 -8.47 3.67
N GLU A 32 -0.64 -8.27 2.47
CA GLU A 32 -0.14 -8.94 1.27
C GLU A 32 1.25 -8.43 0.87
N LEU A 33 1.53 -7.13 1.00
CA LEU A 33 2.86 -6.55 0.78
C LEU A 33 3.88 -7.10 1.78
N GLU A 34 3.53 -7.18 3.06
CA GLU A 34 4.35 -7.76 4.12
C GLU A 34 4.62 -9.26 3.87
N ALA A 35 3.60 -10.03 3.48
CA ALA A 35 3.73 -11.45 3.16
C ALA A 35 4.72 -11.72 2.00
N ARG A 36 4.85 -10.76 1.07
CA ARG A 36 5.78 -10.83 -0.07
C ARG A 36 7.15 -10.22 0.23
N ASN A 37 7.41 -9.79 1.46
CA ASN A 37 8.60 -9.05 1.87
C ASN A 37 8.84 -7.78 1.02
N LEU A 38 7.77 -7.13 0.57
CA LEU A 38 7.85 -5.87 -0.15
C LEU A 38 7.96 -4.73 0.85
N VAL A 39 9.05 -3.97 0.78
CA VAL A 39 9.32 -2.88 1.71
C VAL A 39 8.30 -1.77 1.48
N VAL A 40 7.33 -1.67 2.37
CA VAL A 40 6.47 -0.49 2.46
C VAL A 40 7.30 0.62 3.07
N LEU A 41 7.94 1.43 2.22
CA LEU A 41 8.56 2.66 2.67
C LEU A 41 7.44 3.53 3.25
N LYS A 42 7.49 3.81 4.56
CA LYS A 42 6.78 4.95 5.13
C LYS A 42 7.28 6.16 4.36
N ARG A 43 6.52 6.59 3.36
CA ARG A 43 6.70 7.91 2.77
C ARG A 43 6.54 8.84 3.95
N GLN A 44 7.66 9.38 4.46
CA GLN A 44 7.57 10.49 5.36
C GLN A 44 6.90 11.57 4.51
N LEU A 45 5.61 11.78 4.73
CA LEU A 45 4.92 13.00 4.39
C LEU A 45 5.52 14.06 5.30
N SER A 46 6.79 14.40 5.07
CA SER A 46 7.42 15.59 5.62
C SER A 46 6.66 16.75 4.99
N SER A 47 5.76 17.30 5.80
CA SER A 47 5.27 18.66 5.80
C SER A 47 5.89 19.54 4.71
N ILE A 48 5.19 19.69 3.59
CA ILE A 48 5.26 20.94 2.84
C ILE A 48 4.36 21.90 3.61
N LYS A 49 4.98 22.70 4.50
CA LYS A 49 4.40 23.90 5.05
C LYS A 49 5.43 25.01 4.99
#